data_AF-A0A6C0CW91-F1
#
_entry.id   AF-A0A6C0CW91-F1
#
_cell.length_a   1.000
_cell.length_b   1.000
_cell.length_c   1.000
_cell.angle_alpha   90.00
_cell.angle_beta   90.00
_cell.angle_gamma   90.00
#
_symmetry.space_group_name_H-M   'P 1'
#
loop_
_entity.id
_entity.type
_entity.pdbx_description
1 polymer ?
#
loop_
_entity_poly.entity_id
_entity_poly.type
_entity_poly.pdbx_seq_one_letter_code
_entity_poly.pdbx_strand_id
1 'polypeptide(L)'
;MDDTNARVMKLLILLILVITVKTIFKIQMNAEFIKKLGPSALSVSILIIGLMVFFSIIGFDLTPVEDKQIEKVVDIEAFDSMASTGFCKNHEGDRKSLQESCSKLTKDNCVATSCCVYAKMKGKEQCHSGDIHGPTFRRNEQGKTHDIDYYYFRHKCYGDGCPKEK
;
A
#
# COMPACT_ATOMS: atom_id res chain seq x y z
N MET A 1 25.24 -40.37 34.15
CA MET A 1 26.00 -39.21 34.64
C MET A 1 25.79 -38.11 33.62
N ASP A 2 24.64 -37.42 33.67
CA ASP A 2 24.22 -36.58 32.52
C ASP A 2 23.31 -35.39 32.90
N ASP A 3 22.33 -35.57 33.80
CA ASP A 3 21.38 -34.48 34.14
C ASP A 3 22.03 -33.31 34.89
N THR A 4 22.93 -33.59 35.83
CA THR A 4 23.62 -32.55 36.61
C THR A 4 24.51 -31.68 35.73
N ASN A 5 25.20 -32.26 34.75
CA ASN A 5 26.07 -31.52 33.84
C ASN A 5 25.26 -30.64 32.88
N ALA A 6 24.11 -31.12 32.41
CA ALA A 6 23.20 -30.33 31.57
C ALA A 6 22.59 -29.15 32.34
N ARG A 7 22.21 -29.34 33.61
CA ARG A 7 21.72 -28.24 34.48
C ARG A 7 22.78 -27.20 34.77
N VAL A 8 24.01 -27.64 35.07
CA VAL A 8 25.15 -26.76 35.31
C VAL A 8 25.52 -25.97 34.05
N MET A 9 25.49 -26.60 32.87
CA MET A 9 25.70 -25.91 31.59
C MET A 9 24.66 -24.83 31.31
N LYS A 10 23.37 -25.09 31.57
CA LYS A 10 22.30 -24.08 31.42
C LYS A 10 22.49 -22.90 32.37
N LEU A 11 22.90 -23.15 33.61
CA LEU A 11 23.22 -22.11 34.60
C LEU A 11 24.41 -21.25 34.16
N LEU A 12 25.46 -21.86 33.62
CA LEU A 12 26.62 -21.13 33.09
C LEU A 12 26.25 -20.26 31.89
N ILE A 13 25.44 -20.77 30.96
CA ILE A 13 24.94 -20.00 29.80
C ILE A 13 24.09 -18.80 30.26
N LEU A 14 23.20 -18.99 31.24
CA LEU A 14 22.39 -17.91 31.80
C LEU A 14 23.26 -16.83 32.46
N LEU A 15 24.29 -17.23 33.23
CA LEU A 15 25.21 -16.28 33.86
C LEU A 15 26.01 -15.50 32.81
N ILE A 16 26.50 -16.16 31.76
CA ILE A 16 27.22 -15.50 30.67
C ILE A 16 26.29 -14.50 29.96
N LEU A 17 25.04 -14.87 29.67
CA LEU A 17 24.04 -13.96 29.08
C LEU A 17 23.78 -12.73 29.95
N VAL A 18 23.62 -12.91 31.27
CA VAL A 18 23.39 -11.77 32.18
C VAL A 18 24.61 -10.84 32.22
N ILE A 19 25.82 -11.40 32.23
CA ILE A 19 27.06 -10.62 32.23
C ILE A 19 27.22 -9.85 30.91
N THR A 20 26.99 -10.49 29.76
CA THR A 20 27.10 -9.83 28.45
C THR A 20 26.04 -8.78 28.24
N VAL A 21 24.80 -9.00 28.67
CA VAL A 21 23.75 -7.99 28.64
C VAL A 21 24.11 -6.81 29.54
N LYS A 22 24.65 -7.05 30.74
CA LYS A 22 25.06 -5.98 31.67
C LYS A 22 26.24 -5.18 31.14
N THR A 23 27.21 -5.82 30.47
CA THR A 23 28.32 -5.10 29.82
C THR A 23 27.83 -4.31 28.61
N ILE A 24 26.99 -4.88 27.74
CA ILE A 24 26.37 -4.17 26.60
C ILE A 24 25.56 -2.97 27.09
N PHE A 25 24.74 -3.13 28.13
CA PHE A 25 23.94 -2.06 28.73
C PHE A 25 24.83 -0.95 29.33
N LYS A 26 25.95 -1.31 29.97
CA LYS A 26 26.97 -0.33 30.41
C LYS A 26 27.71 0.34 29.25
N ILE A 27 27.97 -0.36 28.15
CA ILE A 27 28.73 0.13 27.00
C ILE A 27 27.91 1.08 26.13
N GLN A 28 26.59 0.86 25.98
CA GLN A 28 25.72 1.79 25.23
C GLN A 28 25.31 3.03 26.02
N MET A 29 25.22 2.94 27.35
CA MET A 29 24.70 4.02 28.18
C MET A 29 25.83 4.79 28.83
N ASN A 30 26.35 5.80 28.13
CA ASN A 30 27.22 6.79 28.75
C ASN A 30 26.38 7.60 29.77
N ALA A 31 26.78 7.61 31.04
CA ALA A 31 26.06 8.29 32.12
C ALA A 31 25.89 9.80 31.88
N GLU A 32 26.79 10.42 31.11
CA GLU A 32 26.65 11.82 30.67
C GLU A 32 25.53 12.03 29.66
N PHE A 33 25.27 11.04 28.79
CA PHE A 33 24.19 11.08 27.81
C PHE A 33 22.82 10.96 28.50
N ILE A 34 22.70 10.14 29.54
CA ILE A 34 21.51 10.06 30.40
C ILE A 34 21.27 11.37 31.16
N LYS A 35 22.32 12.03 31.68
CA LYS A 35 22.14 13.33 32.36
C LYS A 35 21.71 14.45 31.41
N LYS A 36 22.16 14.42 30.15
CA LYS A 36 21.88 15.45 29.15
C LYS A 36 20.58 15.23 28.37
N LEU A 37 20.24 13.97 28.05
CA LEU A 37 19.04 13.60 27.30
C LEU A 37 17.89 13.13 28.21
N GLY A 38 18.20 12.72 29.44
CA GLY A 38 17.23 12.21 30.41
C GLY A 38 16.05 13.14 30.66
N PRO A 39 16.25 14.45 30.92
CA PRO A 39 15.13 15.36 31.18
C PRO A 39 14.19 15.50 29.98
N SER A 40 14.74 15.58 28.76
CA SER A 40 13.95 15.77 27.53
C SER A 40 13.28 14.48 27.08
N ALA A 41 13.97 13.34 27.14
CA ALA A 41 13.41 12.04 26.78
C ALA A 41 12.32 11.59 27.76
N LEU A 42 12.48 11.87 29.06
CA LEU A 42 11.45 11.62 30.06
C LEU A 42 10.21 12.48 29.82
N SER A 43 10.40 13.77 29.51
CA SER A 43 9.28 14.68 29.21
C SER A 43 8.44 14.20 28.02
N VAL A 44 9.09 13.84 26.91
CA VAL A 44 8.39 13.32 25.72
C VAL A 44 7.69 12.00 26.01
N SER A 45 8.33 11.10 26.77
CA SER A 45 7.74 9.81 27.14
C SER A 45 6.49 9.98 27.99
N ILE A 46 6.53 10.89 28.97
CA ILE A 46 5.37 11.22 29.83
C ILE A 46 4.23 11.80 29.00
N LEU A 47 4.54 12.66 28.02
CA LEU A 47 3.54 13.25 27.13
C LEU A 47 2.85 12.20 26.25
N ILE A 48 3.61 11.25 25.68
CA ILE A 48 3.05 10.14 24.87
C ILE A 48 2.17 9.23 25.73
N ILE A 49 2.62 8.86 26.93
CA ILE A 49 1.83 8.03 27.86
C ILE A 49 0.56 8.77 28.29
N GLY A 50 0.67 10.07 28.57
CA GLY A 50 -0.47 10.92 28.89
C GLY A 50 -1.52 10.96 27.77
N LEU A 51 -1.08 11.06 26.51
CA LEU A 51 -1.97 11.00 25.35
C LEU A 51 -2.66 9.63 25.22
N MET A 52 -1.94 8.52 25.41
CA MET A 52 -2.52 7.18 25.37
C MET A 52 -3.60 6.98 26.44
N VAL A 53 -3.34 7.42 27.67
CA VAL A 53 -4.31 7.36 28.77
C VAL A 53 -5.51 8.26 28.51
N PHE A 54 -5.28 9.46 27.97
CA PHE A 54 -6.35 10.39 27.59
C PHE A 54 -7.29 9.78 26.55
N PHE A 55 -6.76 9.16 25.47
CA PHE A 55 -7.58 8.45 24.49
C PHE A 55 -8.32 7.25 25.08
N SER A 56 -7.73 6.57 26.07
CA SER A 56 -8.35 5.46 26.77
C SER A 56 -9.54 5.90 27.65
N ILE A 57 -9.46 7.07 28.30
CA ILE A 57 -10.55 7.62 29.13
C ILE A 57 -11.72 8.10 28.28
N ILE A 58 -11.43 8.73 27.14
CA ILE A 58 -12.48 9.27 26.25
C ILE A 58 -13.29 8.14 25.58
N GLY A 59 -12.80 6.89 25.63
CA GLY A 59 -13.45 5.79 24.94
C GLY A 59 -13.55 6.09 23.45
N PHE A 60 -12.46 6.62 22.87
CA PHE A 60 -12.41 6.98 21.46
C PHE A 60 -12.45 5.69 20.64
N ASP A 61 -13.66 5.27 20.28
CA ASP A 61 -13.90 4.12 19.45
C ASP A 61 -13.44 4.46 18.03
N LEU A 62 -12.17 4.14 17.72
CA LEU A 62 -11.62 4.26 16.36
C LEU A 62 -12.25 3.26 15.38
N THR A 63 -13.20 2.47 15.87
CA THR A 63 -14.06 1.60 15.10
C THR A 63 -15.52 2.01 15.31
N PRO A 64 -15.99 3.17 14.81
CA PRO A 64 -17.40 3.25 14.51
C PRO A 64 -17.65 2.18 13.44
N VAL A 65 -18.20 1.04 13.84
CA VAL A 65 -18.85 0.13 12.92
C VAL A 65 -20.10 0.89 12.50
N GLU A 66 -19.96 1.75 11.48
CA GLU A 66 -21.13 2.12 10.68
C GLU A 66 -21.68 0.80 10.18
N ASP A 67 -22.84 0.41 10.73
CA ASP A 67 -23.67 -0.60 10.13
C ASP A 67 -23.93 -0.14 8.69
N LYS A 68 -23.13 -0.67 7.76
CA LYS A 68 -23.40 -0.62 6.35
C LYS A 68 -24.65 -1.46 6.12
N GLN A 69 -25.80 -0.88 6.38
CA GLN A 69 -26.97 -1.14 5.56
C GLN A 69 -26.47 -0.93 4.13
N ILE A 70 -26.41 -2.01 3.36
CA ILE A 70 -26.02 -1.96 1.95
C ILE A 70 -27.12 -1.20 1.22
N GLU A 71 -27.08 0.12 1.31
CA GLU A 71 -27.91 1.02 0.53
C GLU A 71 -27.03 1.59 -0.56
N LYS A 72 -27.05 0.85 -1.67
CA LYS A 72 -26.69 1.29 -3.01
C LYS A 72 -25.21 1.63 -3.22
N VAL A 73 -24.62 0.84 -4.10
CA VAL A 73 -23.50 1.21 -4.97
C VAL A 73 -23.69 2.65 -5.46
N VAL A 74 -23.08 3.60 -4.76
CA VAL A 74 -22.85 4.98 -5.23
C VAL A 74 -21.36 5.20 -5.04
N ASP A 75 -20.65 4.85 -6.10
CA ASP A 75 -19.36 5.37 -6.49
C ASP A 75 -18.36 5.58 -5.34
N ILE A 76 -17.58 4.53 -5.09
CA ILE A 76 -16.20 4.61 -4.58
C ILE A 76 -15.34 5.33 -5.65
N GLU A 77 -15.70 6.56 -5.99
CA GLU A 77 -15.02 7.40 -6.95
C GLU A 77 -14.37 8.58 -6.24
N ALA A 78 -14.71 8.89 -4.99
CA ALA A 78 -14.18 10.09 -4.33
C ALA A 78 -12.69 9.97 -3.92
N PHE A 79 -12.27 8.81 -3.39
CA PHE A 79 -10.86 8.61 -3.00
C PHE A 79 -10.00 8.09 -4.16
N ASP A 80 -10.51 7.12 -4.93
CA ASP A 80 -9.81 6.62 -6.11
C ASP A 80 -9.72 7.67 -7.22
N SER A 81 -10.74 8.52 -7.44
CA SER A 81 -10.61 9.58 -8.45
C SER A 81 -9.57 10.62 -8.06
N MET A 82 -9.30 10.91 -6.80
CA MET A 82 -8.34 11.97 -6.48
C MET A 82 -6.90 11.55 -6.81
N ALA A 83 -6.52 10.33 -6.45
CA ALA A 83 -5.20 9.78 -6.80
C ALA A 83 -5.10 9.46 -8.30
N SER A 84 -6.16 8.86 -8.87
CA SER A 84 -6.14 8.42 -10.27
C SER A 84 -6.33 9.54 -11.29
N THR A 85 -7.11 10.58 -10.95
CA THR A 85 -7.20 11.81 -11.76
C THR A 85 -5.91 12.61 -11.67
N GLY A 86 -5.23 12.60 -10.51
CA GLY A 86 -3.92 13.22 -10.36
C GLY A 86 -2.88 12.61 -11.30
N PHE A 87 -2.83 11.28 -11.38
CA PHE A 87 -1.97 10.56 -12.34
C PHE A 87 -2.27 10.98 -13.79
N CYS A 88 -3.54 11.03 -14.17
CA CYS A 88 -3.95 11.39 -15.53
C CYS A 88 -3.65 12.86 -15.88
N LYS A 89 -3.90 13.78 -14.94
CA LYS A 89 -3.62 15.22 -15.11
C LYS A 89 -2.14 15.52 -15.31
N ASN A 90 -1.26 14.75 -14.66
CA ASN A 90 0.19 14.92 -14.80
C ASN A 90 0.73 14.60 -16.20
N HIS A 91 -0.06 13.91 -17.03
CA HIS A 91 0.28 13.57 -18.41
C HIS A 91 -0.69 14.20 -19.42
N GLU A 92 -1.48 15.20 -19.00
CA GLU A 92 -2.42 15.90 -19.86
C GLU A 92 -1.68 16.63 -20.99
N GLY A 93 -2.14 16.46 -22.23
CA GLY A 93 -1.52 17.04 -23.43
C GLY A 93 -0.37 16.22 -24.04
N ASP A 94 0.22 15.27 -23.32
CA ASP A 94 1.28 14.39 -23.83
C ASP A 94 0.82 12.92 -23.87
N ARG A 95 0.28 12.53 -25.02
CA ARG A 95 -0.22 11.17 -25.25
C ARG A 95 0.88 10.11 -25.20
N LYS A 96 2.13 10.47 -25.53
CA LYS A 96 3.24 9.52 -25.58
C LYS A 96 3.68 9.18 -24.17
N SER A 97 3.96 10.19 -23.33
CA SER A 97 4.32 9.93 -21.94
C SER A 97 3.18 9.28 -21.15
N LEU A 98 1.92 9.65 -21.44
CA LEU A 98 0.76 8.97 -20.84
C LEU A 98 0.74 7.47 -21.18
N GLN A 99 0.94 7.11 -22.45
CA GLN A 99 0.98 5.69 -22.87
C GLN A 99 2.15 4.95 -22.21
N GLU A 100 3.33 5.56 -22.10
CA GLU A 100 4.47 4.96 -21.41
C GLU A 100 4.15 4.71 -19.93
N SER A 101 3.53 5.66 -19.24
CA SER A 101 3.11 5.50 -17.85
C SER A 101 2.02 4.44 -17.68
N CYS A 102 0.93 4.50 -18.46
CA CYS A 102 -0.12 3.48 -18.45
C CYS A 102 0.45 2.08 -18.72
N SER A 103 1.36 1.93 -19.67
CA SER A 103 1.93 0.63 -20.07
C SER A 103 2.70 -0.11 -18.98
N LYS A 104 3.12 0.61 -17.92
CA LYS A 104 3.84 0.08 -16.76
C LYS A 104 2.90 -0.33 -15.61
N LEU A 105 1.61 0.01 -15.69
CA LEU A 105 0.64 -0.29 -14.65
C LEU A 105 0.21 -1.77 -14.70
N THR A 106 0.01 -2.34 -13.52
CA THR A 106 -0.67 -3.63 -13.35
C THR A 106 -2.16 -3.48 -13.66
N LYS A 107 -2.87 -4.62 -13.81
CA LYS A 107 -4.31 -4.61 -14.12
C LYS A 107 -5.11 -3.76 -13.14
N ASP A 108 -4.93 -3.99 -11.84
CA ASP A 108 -5.71 -3.31 -10.79
C ASP A 108 -5.46 -1.79 -10.81
N ASN A 109 -4.21 -1.37 -10.91
CA ASN A 109 -3.86 0.04 -11.00
C ASN A 109 -4.33 0.66 -12.32
N CYS A 110 -4.35 -0.10 -13.41
CA CYS A 110 -4.82 0.38 -14.70
C CYS A 110 -6.32 0.69 -14.65
N VAL A 111 -7.12 -0.24 -14.13
CA VAL A 111 -8.58 -0.09 -14.07
C VAL A 111 -9.02 0.92 -13.01
N ALA A 112 -8.19 1.23 -12.01
CA ALA A 112 -8.45 2.32 -11.06
C ALA A 112 -8.30 3.72 -11.69
N THR A 113 -7.74 3.84 -12.91
CA THR A 113 -7.52 5.13 -13.57
C THR A 113 -8.62 5.57 -14.52
N SER A 114 -8.74 6.90 -14.70
CA SER A 114 -9.69 7.51 -15.64
C SER A 114 -9.15 7.70 -17.06
N CYS A 115 -7.85 7.48 -17.27
CA CYS A 115 -7.16 7.72 -18.55
C CYS A 115 -6.36 6.52 -19.07
N CYS A 116 -6.45 5.37 -18.38
CA CYS A 116 -5.91 4.12 -18.88
C CYS A 116 -7.00 3.04 -18.96
N VAL A 117 -6.74 2.08 -19.82
CA VAL A 117 -7.64 0.98 -20.18
C VAL A 117 -6.80 -0.29 -20.25
N TYR A 118 -7.23 -1.34 -19.54
CA TYR A 118 -6.56 -2.63 -19.59
C TYR A 118 -7.13 -3.46 -20.72
N ALA A 119 -6.41 -3.60 -21.83
CA ALA A 119 -6.92 -4.22 -23.04
C ALA A 119 -6.13 -5.47 -23.41
N LYS A 120 -6.82 -6.45 -24.00
CA LYS A 120 -6.19 -7.57 -24.67
C LYS A 120 -6.08 -7.26 -26.16
N MET A 121 -4.86 -7.05 -26.63
CA MET A 121 -4.55 -6.80 -28.05
C MET A 121 -3.54 -7.83 -28.53
N LYS A 122 -3.79 -8.42 -29.71
CA LYS A 122 -2.88 -9.43 -30.31
C LYS A 122 -2.54 -10.59 -29.35
N GLY A 123 -3.50 -11.03 -28.54
CA GLY A 123 -3.32 -12.09 -27.56
C GLY A 123 -2.55 -11.70 -26.29
N LYS A 124 -2.07 -10.45 -26.17
CA LYS A 124 -1.38 -9.94 -24.99
C LYS A 124 -2.26 -8.96 -24.23
N GLU A 125 -2.40 -9.17 -22.93
CA GLU A 125 -3.05 -8.21 -22.03
C GLU A 125 -2.04 -7.16 -21.59
N GLN A 126 -2.39 -5.89 -21.76
CA GLN A 126 -1.56 -4.77 -21.33
C GLN A 126 -2.42 -3.53 -21.06
N CYS A 127 -1.93 -2.66 -20.17
CA CYS A 127 -2.55 -1.37 -19.93
C CYS A 127 -2.14 -0.36 -21.02
N HIS A 128 -3.11 0.36 -21.55
CA HIS A 128 -2.92 1.38 -22.57
C HIS A 128 -3.59 2.67 -22.13
N SER A 129 -3.12 3.82 -22.62
CA SER A 129 -3.88 5.06 -22.45
C SER A 129 -5.19 4.96 -23.21
N GLY A 130 -6.27 5.50 -22.65
CA GLY A 130 -7.61 5.34 -23.18
C GLY A 130 -8.69 5.89 -22.27
N ASP A 131 -9.92 5.79 -22.72
CA ASP A 131 -11.11 6.21 -21.99
C ASP A 131 -12.21 5.14 -22.09
N ILE A 132 -13.44 5.51 -21.75
CA ILE A 132 -14.61 4.63 -21.81
C ILE A 132 -14.85 4.02 -23.21
N HIS A 133 -14.38 4.65 -24.28
CA HIS A 133 -14.47 4.13 -25.65
C HIS A 133 -13.34 3.16 -26.01
N GLY A 134 -12.40 2.96 -25.10
CA GLY A 134 -11.28 2.06 -25.20
C GLY A 134 -9.93 2.77 -25.33
N PRO A 135 -8.87 2.02 -25.67
CA PRO A 135 -7.51 2.53 -25.80
C PRO A 135 -7.40 3.62 -26.87
N THR A 136 -6.64 4.69 -26.63
CA THR A 136 -6.42 5.79 -27.58
C THR A 136 -5.60 5.32 -28.79
N PHE A 137 -4.60 4.47 -28.56
CA PHE A 137 -3.74 3.92 -29.62
C PHE A 137 -4.32 2.64 -30.22
N ARG A 138 -5.46 2.76 -30.92
CA ARG A 138 -6.05 1.61 -31.63
C ARG A 138 -5.43 1.39 -32.99
N ARG A 139 -4.81 2.38 -33.64
CA ARG A 139 -4.35 2.24 -35.03
C ARG A 139 -2.89 1.83 -35.11
N ASN A 140 -2.59 0.85 -35.96
CA ASN A 140 -1.23 0.60 -36.41
C ASN A 140 -0.73 1.74 -37.32
N GLU A 141 0.57 1.73 -37.68
CA GLU A 141 1.17 2.70 -38.62
C GLU A 141 0.47 2.75 -40.01
N GLN A 142 -0.37 1.75 -40.31
CA GLN A 142 -1.13 1.62 -41.55
C GLN A 142 -2.59 2.09 -41.42
N GLY A 143 -2.97 2.68 -40.28
CA GLY A 143 -4.32 3.21 -40.04
C GLY A 143 -5.39 2.16 -39.73
N LYS A 144 -5.05 0.87 -39.65
CA LYS A 144 -5.97 -0.22 -39.29
C LYS A 144 -6.10 -0.30 -37.77
N THR A 145 -7.35 -0.31 -37.29
CA THR A 145 -7.67 -0.48 -35.87
C THR A 145 -7.30 -1.90 -35.45
N HIS A 146 -6.47 -2.06 -34.42
CA HIS A 146 -6.17 -3.34 -33.79
C HIS A 146 -7.46 -3.99 -33.34
N ASP A 147 -7.61 -5.28 -33.64
CA ASP A 147 -8.68 -6.09 -33.05
C ASP A 147 -8.44 -6.14 -31.54
N ILE A 148 -9.41 -5.60 -30.79
CA ILE A 148 -9.43 -5.60 -29.33
C ILE A 148 -10.41 -6.70 -28.94
N ASP A 149 -9.90 -7.77 -28.33
CA ASP A 149 -10.74 -8.90 -27.90
C ASP A 149 -11.71 -8.44 -26.80
N TYR A 150 -11.18 -7.73 -25.81
CA TYR A 150 -11.90 -7.06 -24.74
C TYR A 150 -11.00 -6.04 -24.06
N TYR A 151 -11.61 -5.15 -23.29
CA TYR A 151 -10.91 -4.22 -22.43
C TYR A 151 -11.67 -3.91 -21.14
N TYR A 152 -10.93 -3.53 -20.10
CA TYR A 152 -11.47 -3.08 -18.83
C TYR A 152 -11.19 -1.59 -18.64
N PHE A 153 -12.24 -0.83 -18.32
CA PHE A 153 -12.16 0.57 -17.92
C PHE A 153 -12.97 0.75 -16.63
N ARG A 154 -12.34 1.22 -15.55
CA ARG A 154 -13.01 1.40 -14.24
C ARG A 154 -13.76 0.16 -13.78
N HIS A 155 -13.06 -0.98 -13.79
CA HIS A 155 -13.56 -2.33 -13.48
C HIS A 155 -14.70 -2.84 -14.38
N LYS A 156 -15.20 -2.04 -15.33
CA LYS A 156 -16.20 -2.46 -16.32
C LYS A 156 -15.51 -3.08 -17.52
N CYS A 157 -15.96 -4.27 -17.90
CA CYS A 157 -15.47 -4.97 -19.08
C CYS A 157 -16.31 -4.61 -20.30
N TYR A 158 -15.64 -4.39 -21.43
CA TYR A 158 -16.24 -4.11 -22.73
C TYR A 158 -15.64 -5.00 -23.82
N GLY A 159 -16.47 -5.50 -24.73
CA GLY A 159 -16.07 -6.39 -25.82
C GLY A 159 -16.63 -7.82 -25.67
N ASP A 160 -16.45 -8.63 -26.70
CA ASP A 160 -17.07 -9.96 -26.81
C ASP A 160 -16.45 -10.99 -25.85
N GLY A 161 -15.22 -10.75 -25.39
CA GLY A 161 -14.50 -11.63 -24.47
C GLY A 161 -14.76 -11.39 -22.98
N CYS A 162 -15.72 -10.54 -22.61
CA CYS A 162 -16.03 -10.26 -21.22
C CYS A 162 -16.75 -11.44 -20.54
N PRO A 163 -16.35 -11.81 -19.31
CA PRO A 163 -17.09 -12.81 -18.55
C PRO A 163 -18.51 -12.30 -18.32
N LYS A 164 -19.51 -13.02 -18.84
CA LYS A 164 -20.90 -12.73 -18.53
C LYS A 164 -21.07 -12.98 -17.03
N GLU A 165 -21.54 -11.97 -16.32
CA GLU A 165 -21.91 -12.09 -14.90
C GLU A 165 -22.82 -13.32 -14.74
N LYS A 166 -22.46 -14.19 -13.79
CA LYS A 166 -23.29 -15.32 -13.39
C LYS A 166 -24.31 -14.86 -12.36
#